data_AF-H3RBN0-F1
#
_entry.id   AF-H3RBN0-F1
#
_cell.length_a   1.000
_cell.length_b   1.000
_cell.length_c   1.000
_cell.angle_alpha   90.00
_cell.angle_beta   90.00
_cell.angle_gamma   90.00
#
_symmetry.space_group_name_H-M   'P 1'
#
loop_
_entity.id
_entity.type
_entity.pdbx_description
1 polymer ?
#
loop_
_entity_poly.entity_id
_entity_poly.type
_entity_poly.pdbx_seq_one_letter_code
_entity_poly.pdbx_strand_id
1 'polypeptide(L)' 'MENKTSFIGGVEVDADVVHAILNDVLPAVTRVTEHYVQKGLPADAVRERAKTTAESVVSVITDLLKSKA' A
#
# COMPACT_ATOMS: atom_id res chain seq x y z
N MET A 1 -20.70 -12.12 11.84
CA MET A 1 -19.27 -11.81 12.06
C MET A 1 -19.23 -10.35 12.46
N GLU A 2 -18.61 -10.00 13.60
CA GLU A 2 -18.35 -8.59 13.89
C GLU A 2 -17.39 -8.07 12.81
N ASN A 3 -17.82 -7.09 12.01
CA ASN A 3 -16.93 -6.39 11.10
C ASN A 3 -15.88 -5.69 11.96
N LYS A 4 -14.68 -6.25 12.02
CA LYS A 4 -13.57 -5.62 12.73
C LYS A 4 -13.18 -4.38 11.93
N THR A 5 -13.54 -3.22 12.44
CA THR A 5 -13.14 -1.93 11.90
C THR A 5 -11.61 -1.83 11.83
N SER A 6 -11.07 -1.34 10.71
CA SER A 6 -9.66 -0.98 10.56
C SER A 6 -9.52 0.46 10.08
N PHE A 7 -8.33 1.04 10.25
CA PHE A 7 -8.06 2.42 9.84
C PHE A 7 -6.90 2.47 8.85
N ILE A 8 -7.12 3.14 7.71
CA ILE A 8 -6.07 3.48 6.73
C ILE A 8 -6.11 4.99 6.52
N GLY A 9 -4.98 5.68 6.72
CA GLY A 9 -4.86 7.11 6.43
C GLY A 9 -5.86 8.00 7.20
N GLY A 10 -6.31 7.54 8.37
CA GLY A 10 -7.32 8.22 9.20
C GLY A 10 -8.78 8.00 8.76
N VAL A 11 -9.03 7.12 7.79
CA VAL A 11 -10.37 6.73 7.35
C VAL A 11 -10.73 5.40 8.00
N GLU A 12 -11.96 5.30 8.52
CA GLU A 12 -12.54 4.06 9.01
C GLU A 12 -12.98 3.19 7.84
N VAL A 13 -12.48 1.95 7.79
CA VAL A 13 -12.68 1.03 6.66
C VAL A 13 -12.95 -0.38 7.20
N ASP A 14 -13.86 -1.12 6.55
CA ASP A 14 -14.06 -2.54 6.84
C ASP A 14 -12.75 -3.33 6.63
N ALA A 15 -12.44 -4.25 7.54
CA ALA A 15 -11.23 -5.09 7.44
C ALA A 15 -11.14 -5.82 6.10
N ASP A 16 -12.26 -6.26 5.51
CA ASP A 16 -12.25 -6.98 4.23
C ASP A 16 -11.76 -6.09 3.08
N VAL A 17 -12.13 -4.81 3.10
CA VAL A 17 -11.66 -3.82 2.12
C VAL A 17 -10.17 -3.55 2.32
N VAL A 18 -9.72 -3.42 3.57
CA VAL A 18 -8.29 -3.29 3.90
C VAL A 18 -7.49 -4.49 3.41
N HIS A 19 -7.99 -5.71 3.62
CA HIS A 19 -7.34 -6.93 3.17
C HIS A 19 -7.28 -7.02 1.64
N ALA A 20 -8.36 -6.66 0.93
CA ALA A 20 -8.36 -6.60 -0.53
C ALA A 20 -7.32 -5.61 -1.06
N ILE A 21 -7.29 -4.40 -0.48
CA ILE A 21 -6.30 -3.37 -0.79
C ILE A 21 -4.88 -3.90 -0.60
N LEU A 22 -4.56 -4.45 0.56
CA LEU A 22 -3.21 -4.93 0.88
C LEU A 22 -2.75 -6.04 -0.09
N ASN A 23 -3.67 -6.92 -0.49
CA ASN A 23 -3.39 -7.96 -1.48
C ASN A 23 -3.08 -7.39 -2.87
N ASP A 24 -3.65 -6.24 -3.24
CA ASP A 24 -3.34 -5.57 -4.51
C ASP A 24 -2.04 -4.75 -4.44
N VAL A 25 -1.73 -4.16 -3.27
CA VAL A 25 -0.53 -3.34 -3.05
C VAL A 25 0.73 -4.19 -2.99
N LEU A 26 0.69 -5.33 -2.28
CA LEU A 26 1.87 -6.17 -2.04
C LEU A 26 2.59 -6.57 -3.35
N PRO A 27 1.90 -7.07 -4.40
CA PRO A 27 2.53 -7.36 -5.69
C PRO A 27 3.15 -6.14 -6.37
N ALA A 28 2.56 -4.95 -6.22
CA ALA A 28 3.12 -3.72 -6.80
C ALA A 28 4.45 -3.34 -6.12
N VAL A 29 4.49 -3.39 -4.79
CA VAL A 29 5.71 -3.11 -4.00
C VAL A 29 6.81 -4.14 -4.30
N THR A 30 6.46 -5.43 -4.40
CA THR A 30 7.40 -6.50 -4.75
C THR A 30 8.04 -6.26 -6.12
N ARG A 31 7.26 -5.97 -7.15
CA ARG A 31 7.79 -5.71 -8.51
C ARG A 31 8.74 -4.50 -8.55
N VAL A 32 8.41 -3.42 -7.82
CA VAL A 32 9.28 -2.24 -7.73
C VAL A 32 10.60 -2.59 -7.04
N THR A 33 10.52 -3.38 -5.97
CA THR A 33 11.69 -3.85 -5.23
C THR A 33 12.60 -4.69 -6.13
N GLU A 34 12.06 -5.72 -6.79
CA GLU A 34 12.78 -6.60 -7.71
C GLU A 34 13.46 -5.81 -8.84
N HIS A 35 12.74 -4.87 -9.46
CA HIS A 35 13.27 -4.03 -10.54
C HIS A 35 14.51 -3.22 -10.11
N TYR A 36 14.47 -2.59 -8.92
CA TYR A 36 15.60 -1.80 -8.44
C TYR A 36 16.76 -2.66 -7.93
N VAL A 37 16.46 -3.85 -7.38
CA VAL A 37 17.50 -4.84 -7.06
C VAL A 37 18.21 -5.31 -8.33
N GLN A 38 17.47 -5.63 -9.39
CA GLN A 38 18.03 -6.04 -10.69
C GLN A 38 18.87 -4.95 -11.34
N LYS A 39 18.56 -3.68 -11.06
CA LYS A 39 19.37 -2.52 -11.48
C LYS A 39 20.63 -2.29 -10.63
N GLY A 40 20.86 -3.11 -9.60
CA GLY A 40 22.02 -3.00 -8.73
C GLY A 40 22.00 -1.80 -7.79
N LEU A 41 20.81 -1.28 -7.44
CA LEU A 41 20.73 -0.17 -6.48
C LEU A 41 21.16 -0.65 -5.08
N PRO A 42 21.76 0.24 -4.27
CA PRO A 42 22.02 -0.03 -2.86
C PRO A 42 20.73 -0.37 -2.10
N ALA A 43 20.84 -1.25 -1.10
CA ALA A 43 19.68 -1.74 -0.33
C ALA A 43 18.84 -0.61 0.29
N ASP A 44 19.47 0.45 0.79
CA ASP A 44 18.76 1.60 1.36
C ASP A 44 17.93 2.35 0.31
N ALA A 45 18.46 2.49 -0.91
CA ALA A 45 17.74 3.13 -2.01
C ALA A 45 16.57 2.27 -2.49
N VAL A 46 16.74 0.94 -2.56
CA VAL A 46 15.64 0.01 -2.87
C VAL A 46 14.54 0.09 -1.81
N ARG A 47 14.92 0.08 -0.53
CA ARG A 47 14.00 0.19 0.61
C ARG A 47 13.20 1.49 0.57
N GLU A 48 13.86 2.61 0.31
CA GLU A 48 13.18 3.91 0.24
C GLU A 48 12.18 3.95 -0.94
N ARG A 49 12.56 3.40 -2.10
CA ARG A 49 11.65 3.29 -3.25
C ARG A 49 10.43 2.41 -2.98
N ALA A 50 10.63 1.29 -2.30
CA ALA A 50 9.54 0.40 -1.90
C ALA A 50 8.57 1.11 -0.93
N LYS A 51 9.12 1.85 0.05
CA LYS A 51 8.36 2.65 1.01
C LYS A 51 7.54 3.75 0.32
N THR A 52 8.17 4.57 -0.52
CA THR A 52 7.47 5.64 -1.27
C THR A 52 6.34 5.07 -2.14
N THR A 53 6.55 3.90 -2.74
CA THR A 53 5.52 3.22 -3.55
C THR A 53 4.33 2.81 -2.67
N ALA A 54 4.59 2.16 -1.54
CA ALA A 54 3.54 1.77 -0.60
C ALA A 54 2.74 2.99 -0.10
N GLU A 55 3.43 4.06 0.30
CA GLU A 55 2.80 5.31 0.76
C GLU A 55 1.95 5.98 -0.32
N SER A 56 2.43 6.00 -1.57
CA SER A 56 1.69 6.56 -2.70
C SER A 56 0.39 5.80 -2.96
N VAL A 57 0.45 4.46 -2.91
CA VAL A 57 -0.74 3.62 -3.10
C VAL A 57 -1.73 3.82 -1.94
N VAL A 58 -1.23 3.83 -0.69
CA VAL A 58 -2.07 4.10 0.49
C VAL A 58 -2.75 5.47 0.39
N SER A 59 -2.04 6.51 -0.07
CA SER A 59 -2.60 7.85 -0.25
C SER A 59 -3.75 7.85 -1.27
N VAL A 60 -3.52 7.29 -2.46
CA VAL A 60 -4.55 7.23 -3.53
C VAL A 60 -5.79 6.48 -3.05
N ILE A 61 -5.60 5.37 -2.33
CA ILE A 61 -6.70 4.57 -1.80
C ILE A 61 -7.46 5.34 -0.71
N THR A 62 -6.74 6.02 0.18
CA THR A 62 -7.33 6.89 1.20
C THR A 62 -8.18 7.99 0.56
N ASP A 63 -7.69 8.62 -0.50
CA ASP A 63 -8.41 9.66 -1.24
C ASP A 63 -9.66 9.10 -1.95
N LEU A 64 -9.55 7.93 -2.57
CA LEU A 64 -10.69 7.23 -3.18
C LEU A 64 -11.76 6.90 -2.14
N LEU A 65 -11.39 6.43 -0.96
CA LEU A 65 -12.32 6.11 0.12
C LEU A 65 -12.99 7.38 0.66
N LYS A 66 -12.25 8.48 0.83
CA LYS A 66 -12.81 9.79 1.20
C LYS A 66 -13.76 10.36 0.14
N SER A 67 -13.48 10.14 -1.14
CA SER A 67 -14.32 10.65 -2.25
C SER A 67 -15.64 9.89 -2.45
N LYS A 68 -15.77 8.71 -1.84
CA LYS A 68 -16.98 7.87 -1.87
C LYS A 68 -17.80 7.92 -0.58
N ALA A 69 -17.28 8.57 0.47
CA ALA A 69 -17.96 8.85 1.73
C ALA A 69 -18.78 10.15 1.62
#